data_AF-X1CXE1-F1
#
_entry.id   AF-X1CXE1-F1
#
_cell.length_a   1.000
_cell.length_b   1.000
_cell.length_c   1.000
_cell.angle_alpha   90.00
_cell.angle_beta   90.00
_cell.angle_gamma   90.00
#
_symmetry.space_group_name_H-M   'P 1'
#
loop_
_entity.id
_entity.type
_entity.pdbx_description
1 polymer ?
#
loop_
_entity_poly.entity_id
_entity_poly.type
_entity_poly.pdbx_seq_one_letter_code
_entity_poly.pdbx_strand_id
1 'polypeptide(L)' 'ANRAIFSVGGTYKDIVALINKLQNRSKQVWIDSISIEPVDRNSELLKCDMSIAIYVIYSEGKQSYG' A
#
# COMPACT_ATOMS: atom_id res chain seq x y z
N ALA A 1 7.29 12.62 2.29
CA ALA A 1 6.61 11.31 2.18
C ALA A 1 7.07 10.66 0.89
N ASN A 2 7.41 9.37 0.93
CA ASN A 2 7.77 8.61 -0.26
C ASN A 2 6.49 8.12 -0.94
N ARG A 3 6.40 8.21 -2.27
CA ARG A 3 5.26 7.69 -3.02
C ARG A 3 5.65 6.44 -3.77
N ALA A 4 4.76 5.47 -3.82
CA ALA A 4 4.92 4.26 -4.62
C ALA A 4 3.60 3.93 -5.30
N ILE A 5 3.69 3.53 -6.57
CA ILE A 5 2.57 2.98 -7.34
C ILE A 5 2.90 1.52 -7.58
N PHE A 6 1.97 0.62 -7.30
CA PHE A 6 2.16 -0.80 -7.57
C PHE A 6 0.86 -1.46 -7.99
N SER A 7 1.01 -2.50 -8.80
CA SER A 7 -0.08 -3.30 -9.36
C SER A 7 0.00 -4.71 -8.79
N VAL A 8 -1.12 -5.25 -8.33
CA VAL A 8 -1.23 -6.64 -7.85
C VAL A 8 -2.38 -7.36 -8.54
N GLY A 9 -2.22 -8.67 -8.72
CA GLY A 9 -3.28 -9.56 -9.22
C GLY A 9 -3.73 -10.51 -8.12
N GLY A 10 -5.04 -10.77 -8.03
CA GLY A 10 -5.59 -11.74 -7.08
C GLY A 10 -7.12 -11.69 -7.02
N THR A 11 -7.71 -12.50 -6.15
CA THR A 11 -9.15 -12.42 -5.88
C THR A 11 -9.46 -11.14 -5.07
N TYR A 12 -10.74 -10.75 -5.01
CA TYR A 12 -11.17 -9.65 -4.15
C TYR A 12 -10.74 -9.84 -2.68
N LYS A 13 -10.82 -11.09 -2.19
CA LYS A 13 -10.41 -11.45 -0.82
C LYS A 13 -8.91 -11.20 -0.60
N ASP A 14 -8.08 -11.54 -1.58
CA ASP A 14 -6.63 -11.32 -1.50
C ASP A 14 -6.30 -9.83 -1.47
N ILE A 15 -6.97 -9.02 -2.30
CA ILE A 15 -6.79 -7.56 -2.36
C ILE A 15 -7.18 -6.92 -1.01
N VAL A 16 -8.33 -7.28 -0.44
CA VAL A 16 -8.76 -6.78 0.86
C VAL A 16 -7.77 -7.19 1.96
N ALA A 17 -7.27 -8.42 1.94
CA ALA A 17 -6.27 -8.87 2.90
C ALA A 17 -4.96 -8.08 2.80
N LEU A 18 -4.54 -7.70 1.59
CA LEU A 18 -3.37 -6.85 1.38
C LEU A 18 -3.59 -5.43 1.91
N ILE A 19 -4.73 -4.80 1.61
CA ILE A 19 -5.07 -3.46 2.09
C ILE A 19 -5.08 -3.41 3.62
N ASN A 20 -5.72 -4.39 4.26
CA ASN A 20 -5.75 -4.50 5.72
C ASN A 20 -4.33 -4.65 6.30
N LYS A 21 -3.47 -5.46 5.67
CA LYS A 21 -2.07 -5.59 6.08
C LYS A 21 -1.29 -4.29 5.92
N LEU A 22 -1.54 -3.51 4.87
CA LEU A 22 -0.87 -2.23 4.65
C LEU A 22 -1.28 -1.19 5.69
N GLN A 23 -2.57 -1.11 6.02
CA GLN A 23 -3.09 -0.18 7.02
C GLN A 23 -2.67 -0.54 8.45
N ASN A 24 -2.45 -1.83 8.75
CA ASN A 24 -2.02 -2.29 10.07
C ASN A 24 -0.49 -2.30 10.28
N ARG A 25 0.31 -1.77 9.32
CA ARG A 25 1.77 -1.71 9.49
C ARG A 25 2.17 -0.65 10.52
N SER A 26 3.29 -0.91 11.20
CA SER A 26 3.90 0.04 12.15
C SER A 26 4.39 1.33 11.49
N LYS A 27 4.71 1.28 10.20
CA LYS A 27 4.99 2.47 9.39
C LYS A 27 3.68 3.09 8.96
N GLN A 28 3.55 4.41 9.11
CA GLN A 28 2.36 5.14 8.67
C GLN A 28 2.29 5.14 7.14
N VAL A 29 1.46 4.24 6.60
CA VAL A 29 1.17 4.12 5.17
C VAL A 29 -0.22 4.68 4.92
N TRP A 30 -0.31 5.62 3.99
CA TRP A 30 -1.57 6.15 3.48
C TRP A 30 -1.82 5.57 2.09
N ILE A 31 -3.03 5.10 1.85
CA ILE A 31 -3.49 4.72 0.52
C ILE A 31 -4.19 5.94 -0.07
N ASP A 32 -3.66 6.42 -1.19
CA ASP A 32 -4.13 7.63 -1.86
C ASP A 32 -5.25 7.30 -2.85
N SER A 33 -5.05 6.26 -3.65
CA SER A 33 -6.03 5.81 -4.63
C SER A 33 -5.93 4.30 -4.88
N ILE A 34 -7.06 3.72 -5.27
CA ILE A 34 -7.22 2.31 -5.63
C ILE A 34 -8.07 2.26 -6.91
N SER A 35 -7.61 1.51 -7.90
CA SER A 35 -8.38 1.13 -9.08
C SER A 35 -8.42 -0.39 -9.15
N ILE A 36 -9.62 -0.97 -9.36
CA ILE A 36 -9.81 -2.42 -9.47
C ILE A 36 -10.54 -2.70 -10.76
N GLU A 37 -9.99 -3.61 -11.56
CA GLU A 37 -10.56 -4.06 -12.82
C GLU A 37 -10.46 -5.59 -12.94
N PRO A 38 -11.48 -6.27 -13.53
CA PRO A 38 -11.36 -7.68 -13.87
C PRO A 38 -10.22 -7.89 -14.87
N VAL A 39 -9.41 -8.93 -14.67
CA VAL A 39 -8.38 -9.32 -15.65
C VAL A 39 -9.03 -9.88 -16.92
N ASP A 40 -10.15 -10.57 -16.76
CA ASP A 40 -11.04 -10.99 -17.84
C ASP A 40 -12.50 -11.04 -17.33
N ARG A 41 -13.48 -11.15 -18.25
CA ARG A 41 -14.91 -11.07 -17.91
C ARG A 41 -15.47 -12.28 -17.16
N ASN A 42 -14.76 -13.41 -17.16
CA ASN A 42 -15.25 -14.69 -16.65
C ASN A 42 -14.43 -15.20 -15.45
N SER A 43 -13.43 -14.46 -15.01
CA SER A 43 -12.52 -14.82 -13.93
C SER A 43 -12.78 -14.00 -12.68
N GLU A 44 -12.59 -14.65 -11.54
CA GLU A 44 -12.58 -14.00 -10.24
C GLU A 44 -11.27 -13.22 -9.98
N LEU A 45 -10.32 -13.28 -10.92
CA LEU A 45 -9.06 -12.56 -10.83
C LEU A 45 -9.25 -11.09 -11.19
N LEU A 46 -8.78 -10.24 -10.29
CA LEU A 46 -8.80 -8.80 -10.39
C LEU A 46 -7.37 -8.28 -10.47
N LYS A 47 -7.16 -7.26 -11.29
CA LYS A 47 -5.99 -6.39 -11.23
C LYS A 47 -6.34 -5.20 -10.34
N CYS A 48 -5.48 -4.91 -9.39
CA CYS A 48 -5.61 -3.80 -8.47
C CYS A 48 -4.37 -2.90 -8.59
N ASP A 49 -4.58 -1.67 -9.05
CA ASP A 49 -3.57 -0.63 -9.11
C ASP A 49 -3.73 0.30 -7.90
N MET A 50 -2.66 0.50 -7.14
CA MET A 50 -2.70 1.30 -5.92
C MET A 50 -1.58 2.33 -5.88
N SER A 51 -1.93 3.55 -5.46
CA SER A 51 -0.99 4.60 -5.08
C SER A 51 -0.91 4.69 -3.56
N ILE A 52 0.30 4.64 -3.01
CA ILE A 52 0.53 4.78 -1.56
C ILE A 52 1.55 5.87 -1.26
N ALA A 53 1.35 6.53 -0.12
CA ALA A 53 2.31 7.44 0.50
C ALA A 53 2.83 6.84 1.80
N ILE A 54 4.16 6.67 1.89
CA ILE A 54 4.86 6.14 3.06
C ILE A 54 5.50 7.31 3.79
N TYR A 55 5.09 7.54 5.04
CA TYR A 55 5.66 8.55 5.90
C TYR A 55 6.75 7.91 6.75
N VAL A 56 7.96 8.47 6.66
CA VAL A 56 9.09 8.08 7.49
C VAL A 56 9.34 9.25 8.43
N ILE A 57 9.16 9.03 9.73
CA ILE A 57 9.59 9.99 10.74
C ILE A 57 11.08 9.72 10.94
N TYR A 58 11.93 10.62 10.43
CA TYR A 58 13.32 10.65 10.84
C TYR A 58 13.35 11.29 12.23
N SER A 59 13.66 10.53 13.26
CA SER A 59 14.13 11.15 14.49
C SER A 59 15.48 11.77 14.15
N GLU A 60 15.56 13.10 14.07
CA GLU A 60 16.83 13.77 14.20
C GLU A 60 17.40 13.34 15.55
N GLY A 61 18.34 12.41 15.52
CA GLY A 61 19.08 12.03 16.71
C GLY A 61 19.69 13.31 17.25
N LYS A 62 19.30 13.69 18.48
CA LYS A 62 20.06 14.68 19.22
C LYS A 62 21.50 14.18 19.29
N GLN A 63 22.38 14.74 18.47
CA GLN A 63 23.81 14.67 18.69
C GLN A 63 24.09 15.48 19.95
N SER A 64 24.00 14.82 21.11
CA SER A 64 24.63 15.33 22.33
C SER A 64 26.10 14.99 22.19
N TYR A 65 26.91 15.96 21.77
CA TYR A 65 28.35 15.91 21.96
C TYR A 65 28.59 15.88 23.48
N GLY A 66 29.11 14.75 23.96
CA GLY A 66 29.76 14.66 25.26
C GLY A 66 31.19 15.20 25.18
#